data_AF-A0A2Z6SEQ9-F1
#
_entry.id   AF-A0A2Z6SEQ9-F1
#
_cell.length_a   1.000
_cell.length_b   1.000
_cell.length_c   1.000
_cell.angle_alpha   90.00
_cell.angle_beta   90.00
_cell.angle_gamma   90.00
#
_symmetry.space_group_name_H-M   'P 1'
#
loop_
_entity.id
_entity.type
_entity.pdbx_description
1 polymer ?
#
loop_
_entity_poly.entity_id
_entity_poly.type
_entity_poly.pdbx_seq_one_letter_code
_entity_poly.pdbx_strand_id
1 'polypeptide(L)'
;MNYEHTQNLANDLSNLLKDDSNSDVKIRVGKEQNIKEFKAHSIILSSRSIYFQKAFSEQWAKKEDGFFISSQPNISPKVFEILKNYIYLGKISVDNNEISLVDILIASDELGLLELYQQLEKRLLENESAWKLPKDFITLCQHDRLSSLYQVAVGLVCKNPKFFFKSKEFSNMKEEHLIQILKHDEN
;
A
#
# COMPACT_ATOMS: atom_id res chain seq x y z
N MET A 1 -4.32 -32.55 -26.13
CA MET A 1 -4.43 -32.68 -24.66
C MET A 1 -3.96 -31.36 -24.05
N ASN A 2 -4.63 -30.87 -23.02
CA ASN A 2 -4.24 -29.66 -22.29
C ASN A 2 -3.98 -30.05 -20.83
N TYR A 3 -2.75 -29.88 -20.36
CA TYR A 3 -2.37 -30.15 -18.98
C TYR A 3 -2.16 -28.81 -18.27
N GLU A 4 -2.90 -28.59 -17.18
CA GLU A 4 -2.80 -27.37 -16.40
C GLU A 4 -1.86 -27.59 -15.20
N HIS A 5 -0.77 -26.82 -15.15
CA HIS A 5 0.24 -26.88 -14.08
C HIS A 5 0.36 -25.55 -13.31
N THR A 6 -0.70 -24.75 -13.32
CA THR A 6 -0.75 -23.40 -12.69
C THR A 6 -0.46 -23.45 -11.19
N GLN A 7 -0.92 -24.50 -10.49
CA GLN A 7 -0.65 -24.66 -9.05
C GLN A 7 0.85 -24.92 -8.75
N ASN A 8 1.55 -25.66 -9.61
CA ASN A 8 2.98 -25.90 -9.44
C ASN A 8 3.75 -24.60 -9.63
N LEU A 9 3.42 -23.82 -10.67
CA LEU A 9 4.01 -22.50 -10.90
C LEU A 9 3.79 -21.56 -9.71
N ALA A 10 2.59 -21.55 -9.13
CA ALA A 10 2.31 -20.76 -7.94
C ALA A 10 3.13 -21.22 -6.72
N ASN A 11 3.36 -22.53 -6.57
CA ASN A 11 4.21 -23.08 -5.51
C ASN A 11 5.68 -22.68 -5.72
N ASP A 12 6.17 -22.70 -6.96
CA ASP A 12 7.54 -22.29 -7.31
C ASP A 12 7.78 -20.81 -6.96
N LEU A 13 6.83 -19.93 -7.29
CA LEU A 13 6.88 -18.51 -6.89
C LEU A 13 6.81 -18.34 -5.37
N SER A 14 6.02 -19.15 -4.67
CA SER A 14 5.95 -19.16 -3.20
C SER A 14 7.28 -19.60 -2.56
N ASN A 15 8.00 -20.52 -3.19
CA ASN A 15 9.33 -20.90 -2.74
C ASN A 15 10.35 -19.76 -2.98
N LEU A 16 10.32 -19.13 -4.15
CA LEU A 16 11.16 -17.97 -4.46
C LEU A 16 10.88 -16.77 -3.53
N LEU A 17 9.66 -16.60 -3.04
CA LEU A 17 9.34 -15.55 -2.07
C LEU A 17 10.12 -15.69 -0.76
N LYS A 18 10.39 -16.95 -0.34
CA LYS A 18 11.06 -17.32 0.91
C LYS A 18 12.56 -17.50 0.76
N ASP A 19 13.05 -17.63 -0.47
CA ASP A 19 14.45 -17.86 -0.79
C ASP A 19 15.12 -16.58 -1.29
N ASP A 20 16.18 -16.17 -0.58
CA ASP A 20 16.96 -14.99 -0.93
C ASP A 20 18.17 -15.31 -1.84
N SER A 21 18.44 -16.59 -2.14
CA SER A 21 19.70 -17.06 -2.76
C SER A 21 20.00 -16.45 -4.14
N ASN A 22 18.96 -16.10 -4.91
CA ASN A 22 19.07 -15.48 -6.23
C ASN A 22 18.46 -14.06 -6.27
N SER A 23 18.24 -13.45 -5.12
CA SER A 23 17.80 -12.07 -5.06
C SER A 23 18.87 -11.15 -5.65
N ASP A 24 18.44 -10.24 -6.52
CA ASP A 24 19.29 -9.26 -7.20
C ASP A 24 18.86 -7.82 -6.89
N VAL A 25 17.87 -7.63 -6.01
CA VAL A 25 17.46 -6.30 -5.50
C VAL A 25 17.48 -6.22 -3.99
N LYS A 26 17.79 -5.02 -3.48
CA LYS A 26 17.59 -4.60 -2.10
C LYS A 26 16.68 -3.37 -2.06
N ILE A 27 15.59 -3.46 -1.31
CA ILE A 27 14.60 -2.39 -1.17
C ILE A 27 14.59 -1.93 0.29
N ARG A 28 14.99 -0.68 0.52
CA ARG A 28 14.99 -0.06 1.85
C ARG A 28 13.64 0.64 2.07
N VAL A 29 12.83 0.11 2.97
CA VAL A 29 11.44 0.51 3.19
C VAL A 29 11.29 1.14 4.56
N GLY A 30 10.48 2.19 4.65
CA GLY A 30 10.20 2.92 5.88
C GLY A 30 11.14 4.12 6.09
N LYS A 31 10.92 4.82 7.19
CA LYS A 31 11.62 6.07 7.53
C LYS A 31 12.19 6.04 8.95
N GLU A 32 13.24 6.83 9.17
CA GLU A 32 13.89 7.03 10.47
C GLU A 32 14.29 5.72 11.14
N GLN A 33 13.77 5.43 12.34
CA GLN A 33 14.10 4.24 13.11
C GLN A 33 13.38 2.96 12.65
N ASN A 34 12.41 3.08 11.73
CA ASN A 34 11.60 1.96 11.25
C ASN A 34 11.94 1.60 9.79
N ILE A 35 13.23 1.57 9.47
CA ILE A 35 13.74 1.16 8.15
C ILE A 35 14.01 -0.34 8.18
N LYS A 36 13.46 -1.08 7.20
CA LYS A 36 13.75 -2.50 6.97
C LYS A 36 14.24 -2.68 5.53
N GLU A 37 15.29 -3.47 5.35
CA GLU A 37 15.76 -3.89 4.03
C GLU A 37 15.08 -5.21 3.63
N PHE A 38 14.58 -5.25 2.40
CA PHE A 38 13.99 -6.43 1.78
C PHE A 38 14.81 -6.87 0.58
N LYS A 39 15.10 -8.16 0.50
CA LYS A 39 15.63 -8.80 -0.70
C LYS A 39 14.50 -9.38 -1.55
N ALA A 40 14.68 -9.32 -2.87
CA ALA A 40 13.74 -9.84 -3.84
C ALA A 40 14.39 -10.04 -5.22
N HIS A 41 13.59 -10.53 -6.16
CA HIS A 41 13.94 -10.75 -7.56
C HIS A 41 13.37 -9.63 -8.46
N SER A 42 14.24 -8.90 -9.15
CA SER A 42 13.91 -7.75 -10.00
C SER A 42 12.92 -8.12 -11.09
N ILE A 43 13.08 -9.29 -11.70
CA ILE A 43 12.23 -9.75 -12.82
C ILE A 43 10.78 -9.99 -12.39
N ILE A 44 10.58 -10.56 -11.20
CA ILE A 44 9.25 -10.78 -10.63
C ILE A 44 8.60 -9.43 -10.32
N LEU A 45 9.31 -8.55 -9.61
CA LEU A 45 8.80 -7.21 -9.29
C LEU A 45 8.45 -6.41 -10.55
N SER A 46 9.35 -6.38 -11.53
CA SER A 46 9.20 -5.62 -12.78
C SER A 46 8.07 -6.13 -13.68
N SER A 47 7.74 -7.42 -13.60
CA SER A 47 6.60 -7.99 -14.35
C SER A 47 5.24 -7.59 -13.79
N ARG A 48 5.17 -7.18 -12.52
CA ARG A 48 3.93 -6.90 -11.79
C ARG A 48 3.75 -5.43 -11.42
N SER A 49 4.81 -4.63 -11.45
CA SER A 49 4.82 -3.23 -11.03
C SER A 49 5.53 -2.38 -12.06
N ILE A 50 4.82 -1.37 -12.59
CA ILE A 50 5.41 -0.42 -13.53
C ILE A 50 6.46 0.48 -12.87
N TYR A 51 6.32 0.72 -11.55
CA TYR A 51 7.34 1.39 -10.75
C TYR A 51 8.64 0.59 -10.78
N PHE A 52 8.59 -0.69 -10.40
CA PHE A 52 9.80 -1.53 -10.33
C PHE A 52 10.39 -1.82 -11.70
N GLN A 53 9.55 -1.94 -12.73
CA GLN A 53 10.02 -2.04 -14.12
C GLN A 53 10.92 -0.87 -14.49
N LYS A 54 10.55 0.36 -14.12
CA LYS A 54 11.36 1.55 -14.35
C LYS A 54 12.56 1.59 -13.42
N ALA A 55 12.35 1.36 -12.12
CA ALA A 55 13.37 1.47 -11.08
C ALA A 55 14.54 0.48 -11.27
N PHE A 56 14.30 -0.68 -11.87
CA PHE A 56 15.31 -1.71 -12.13
C PHE A 56 15.72 -1.83 -13.60
N SER A 57 15.30 -0.90 -14.45
CA SER A 57 15.78 -0.82 -15.83
C SER A 57 17.24 -0.34 -15.88
N GLU A 58 18.03 -0.87 -16.81
CA GLU A 58 19.48 -0.57 -16.92
C GLU A 58 19.79 0.93 -17.05
N GLN A 59 18.84 1.71 -17.57
CA GLN A 59 19.01 3.16 -17.78
C GLN A 59 18.92 3.98 -16.49
N TRP A 60 18.20 3.50 -15.48
CA TRP A 60 17.84 4.30 -14.28
C TRP A 60 18.26 3.65 -12.97
N ALA A 61 18.63 2.37 -13.00
CA ALA A 61 18.80 1.62 -11.78
C ALA A 61 20.14 1.90 -11.10
N LYS A 62 20.06 2.22 -9.80
CA LYS A 62 21.23 2.30 -8.93
C LYS A 62 21.65 0.88 -8.54
N LYS A 63 22.94 0.57 -8.66
CA LYS A 63 23.52 -0.71 -8.19
C LYS A 63 24.55 -0.49 -7.07
N GLU A 64 24.50 -1.34 -6.04
CA GLU A 64 25.49 -1.44 -4.95
C GLU A 64 25.82 -2.92 -4.75
N ASP A 65 27.10 -3.29 -4.78
CA ASP A 65 27.59 -4.68 -4.62
C ASP A 65 26.89 -5.71 -5.54
N GLY A 66 26.57 -5.31 -6.76
CA GLY A 66 25.86 -6.16 -7.73
C GLY A 66 24.33 -6.22 -7.58
N PHE A 67 23.76 -5.60 -6.53
CA PHE A 67 22.32 -5.51 -6.32
C PHE A 67 21.74 -4.22 -6.86
N PHE A 68 20.55 -4.26 -7.45
CA PHE A 68 19.75 -3.05 -7.65
C PHE A 68 19.21 -2.51 -6.33
N ILE A 69 19.21 -1.19 -6.17
CA ILE A 69 18.83 -0.52 -4.92
C ILE A 69 17.62 0.38 -5.17
N SER A 70 16.57 0.21 -4.36
CA SER A 70 15.42 1.12 -4.31
C SER A 70 15.15 1.54 -2.87
N SER A 71 14.58 2.73 -2.68
CA SER A 71 14.08 3.19 -1.38
C SER A 71 12.61 3.56 -1.46
N GLN A 72 11.85 3.17 -0.42
CA GLN A 72 10.41 3.44 -0.27
C GLN A 72 10.15 4.03 1.13
N PRO A 73 10.50 5.31 1.36
CA PRO A 73 10.41 5.91 2.69
C PRO A 73 8.96 6.13 3.16
N ASN A 74 8.01 6.22 2.23
CA ASN A 74 6.60 6.50 2.52
C ASN A 74 5.80 5.23 2.84
N ILE A 75 6.37 4.05 2.57
CA ILE A 75 5.71 2.76 2.79
C ILE A 75 6.24 2.16 4.09
N SER A 76 5.34 1.70 4.96
CA SER A 76 5.78 0.99 6.18
C SER A 76 6.30 -0.42 5.84
N PRO A 77 7.28 -0.95 6.59
CA PRO A 77 7.77 -2.31 6.37
C PRO A 77 6.66 -3.38 6.35
N LYS A 78 5.66 -3.26 7.24
CA LYS A 78 4.53 -4.18 7.32
C LYS A 78 3.66 -4.14 6.05
N VAL A 79 3.36 -2.94 5.54
CA VAL A 79 2.59 -2.78 4.29
C VAL A 79 3.37 -3.33 3.11
N PHE A 80 4.67 -3.05 3.02
CA PHE A 80 5.49 -3.57 1.94
C PHE A 80 5.60 -5.10 1.96
N GLU A 81 5.62 -5.73 3.13
CA GLU A 81 5.61 -7.19 3.25
C GLU A 81 4.33 -7.80 2.64
N ILE A 82 3.17 -7.17 2.87
CA ILE A 82 1.91 -7.56 2.21
C ILE A 82 2.01 -7.39 0.70
N LEU A 83 2.54 -6.27 0.22
CA LEU A 83 2.66 -6.00 -1.22
C LEU A 83 3.67 -6.93 -1.90
N LYS A 84 4.80 -7.25 -1.24
CA LYS A 84 5.75 -8.27 -1.72
C LYS A 84 5.05 -9.62 -1.85
N ASN A 85 4.25 -10.03 -0.86
CA ASN A 85 3.48 -11.26 -0.95
C ASN A 85 2.46 -11.23 -2.09
N TYR A 86 1.75 -10.11 -2.29
CA TYR A 86 0.82 -9.94 -3.41
C TYR A 86 1.52 -10.08 -4.76
N ILE A 87 2.69 -9.46 -4.93
CA ILE A 87 3.44 -9.51 -6.19
C ILE A 87 3.83 -10.96 -6.55
N TYR A 88 4.23 -11.76 -5.57
CA TYR A 88 4.65 -13.15 -5.81
C TYR A 88 3.49 -14.14 -5.91
N LEU A 89 2.44 -13.94 -5.10
CA LEU A 89 1.39 -14.94 -4.89
C LEU A 89 0.06 -14.56 -5.55
N GLY A 90 -0.09 -13.32 -6.01
CA GLY A 90 -1.35 -12.77 -6.52
C GLY A 90 -2.45 -12.64 -5.47
N LYS A 91 -2.10 -12.71 -4.18
CA LYS A 91 -3.06 -12.73 -3.07
C LYS A 91 -2.66 -11.74 -1.98
N ILE A 92 -3.66 -11.10 -1.39
CA ILE A 92 -3.51 -10.23 -0.23
C ILE A 92 -4.11 -10.96 0.97
N SER A 93 -3.40 -10.95 2.08
CA SER A 93 -3.93 -11.32 3.39
C SER A 93 -3.66 -10.16 4.35
N VAL A 94 -4.73 -9.55 4.83
CA VAL A 94 -4.65 -8.46 5.80
C VAL A 94 -5.25 -8.96 7.09
N ASP A 95 -4.45 -9.01 8.16
CA ASP A 95 -5.00 -9.20 9.49
C ASP A 95 -5.80 -7.93 9.84
N ASN A 96 -7.11 -8.10 9.98
CA ASN A 96 -8.09 -7.01 10.04
C ASN A 96 -7.84 -6.02 11.19
N ASN A 97 -7.00 -6.34 12.18
CA ASN A 97 -6.82 -5.47 13.35
C ASN A 97 -5.63 -4.51 13.25
N GLU A 98 -4.58 -4.78 12.47
CA GLU A 98 -3.36 -3.95 12.53
C GLU A 98 -3.17 -2.99 11.35
N ILE A 99 -3.44 -3.42 10.11
CA ILE A 99 -3.05 -2.66 8.91
C ILE A 99 -4.28 -2.12 8.20
N SER A 100 -4.24 -0.85 7.76
CA SER A 100 -5.35 -0.24 7.04
C SER A 100 -5.33 -0.62 5.57
N LEU A 101 -6.51 -0.83 4.97
CA LEU A 101 -6.64 -0.97 3.53
C LEU A 101 -6.27 0.33 2.79
N VAL A 102 -6.46 1.49 3.41
CA VAL A 102 -6.02 2.79 2.86
C VAL A 102 -4.50 2.85 2.77
N ASP A 103 -3.78 2.39 3.80
CA ASP A 103 -2.30 2.32 3.78
C ASP A 103 -1.80 1.44 2.61
N ILE A 104 -2.46 0.29 2.39
CA ILE A 104 -2.12 -0.63 1.29
C ILE A 104 -2.48 -0.01 -0.07
N LEU A 105 -3.63 0.67 -0.17
CA LEU A 105 -4.08 1.33 -1.39
C LEU A 105 -3.10 2.41 -1.84
N ILE A 106 -2.69 3.29 -0.94
CA ILE A 106 -1.72 4.36 -1.22
C ILE A 106 -0.38 3.77 -1.68
N ALA A 107 0.13 2.77 -0.97
CA ALA A 107 1.38 2.10 -1.34
C ALA A 107 1.25 1.34 -2.68
N SER A 108 0.05 0.85 -3.02
CA SER A 108 -0.22 0.22 -4.31
C SER A 108 -0.18 1.23 -5.46
N ASP A 109 -0.70 2.44 -5.26
CA ASP A 109 -0.57 3.54 -6.23
C ASP A 109 0.90 3.95 -6.40
N GLU A 110 1.64 4.15 -5.31
CA GLU A 110 3.05 4.53 -5.33
C GLU A 110 3.93 3.50 -6.07
N LEU A 111 3.65 2.20 -5.88
CA LEU A 111 4.35 1.12 -6.57
C LEU A 111 3.71 0.76 -7.94
N GLY A 112 2.68 1.48 -8.38
CA GLY A 112 2.04 1.24 -9.68
C GLY A 112 1.44 -0.17 -9.83
N LEU A 113 0.84 -0.70 -8.76
CA LEU A 113 0.11 -1.96 -8.70
C LEU A 113 -1.38 -1.71 -9.01
N LEU A 114 -1.68 -1.31 -10.25
CA LEU A 114 -2.99 -0.79 -10.66
C LEU A 114 -4.17 -1.72 -10.34
N GLU A 115 -4.02 -3.02 -10.60
CA GLU A 115 -5.08 -4.01 -10.34
C GLU A 115 -5.47 -4.04 -8.86
N LEU A 116 -4.48 -4.07 -7.96
CA LEU A 116 -4.71 -4.07 -6.52
C LEU A 116 -5.31 -2.75 -6.05
N TYR A 117 -4.79 -1.62 -6.55
CA TYR A 117 -5.34 -0.30 -6.26
C TYR A 117 -6.83 -0.24 -6.56
N GLN A 118 -7.24 -0.64 -7.77
CA GLN A 118 -8.64 -0.59 -8.21
C GLN A 118 -9.56 -1.49 -7.37
N GLN A 119 -9.08 -2.68 -7.00
CA GLN A 119 -9.83 -3.60 -6.14
C GLN A 119 -10.05 -3.02 -4.73
N LEU A 120 -9.02 -2.39 -4.15
CA LEU A 120 -9.10 -1.77 -2.83
C LEU A 120 -9.96 -0.51 -2.84
N GLU A 121 -9.82 0.32 -3.87
CA GLU A 121 -10.62 1.54 -4.04
C GLU A 121 -12.11 1.19 -4.12
N LYS A 122 -12.47 0.25 -5.00
CA LYS A 122 -13.84 -0.26 -5.10
C LYS A 122 -14.37 -0.75 -3.75
N ARG A 123 -13.59 -1.56 -3.04
CA ARG A 123 -14.00 -2.10 -1.74
C ARG A 123 -14.24 -1.00 -0.70
N LEU A 124 -13.39 0.01 -0.65
CA LEU A 124 -13.54 1.14 0.29
C LEU A 124 -14.75 2.01 -0.07
N LEU A 125 -15.04 2.22 -1.36
CA LEU A 125 -16.22 2.95 -1.81
C LEU A 125 -17.54 2.22 -1.50
N GLU A 126 -17.55 0.89 -1.60
CA GLU A 126 -18.77 0.07 -1.46
C GLU A 126 -19.04 -0.41 -0.03
N ASN A 127 -18.05 -0.39 0.87
CA ASN A 127 -18.17 -1.00 2.19
C ASN A 127 -17.61 -0.11 3.32
N GLU A 128 -18.52 0.52 4.08
CA GLU A 128 -18.16 1.37 5.23
C GLU A 128 -17.36 0.62 6.31
N SER A 129 -17.59 -0.69 6.50
CA SER A 129 -16.85 -1.50 7.49
C SER A 129 -15.40 -1.79 7.09
N ALA A 130 -15.02 -1.51 5.84
CA ALA A 130 -13.64 -1.64 5.38
C ALA A 130 -12.73 -0.53 5.91
N TRP A 131 -13.32 0.55 6.44
CA TRP A 131 -12.61 1.73 6.94
C TRP A 131 -12.18 1.57 8.39
N LYS A 132 -10.96 1.99 8.70
CA LYS A 132 -10.40 2.13 10.04
C LYS A 132 -10.38 3.60 10.45
N LEU A 133 -11.56 4.15 10.73
CA LEU A 133 -11.70 5.51 11.23
C LEU A 133 -11.27 5.61 12.70
N PRO A 134 -10.67 6.73 13.12
CA PRO A 134 -10.45 7.96 12.34
C PRO A 134 -9.11 7.99 11.59
N LYS A 135 -8.25 6.99 11.80
CA LYS A 135 -6.90 6.91 11.22
C LYS A 135 -6.91 7.04 9.69
N ASP A 136 -7.79 6.33 9.02
CA ASP A 136 -7.85 6.30 7.55
C ASP A 136 -8.17 7.67 6.95
N PHE A 137 -9.07 8.41 7.60
CA PHE A 137 -9.42 9.76 7.18
C PHE A 137 -8.22 10.71 7.30
N ILE A 138 -7.51 10.69 8.44
CA ILE A 138 -6.29 11.50 8.63
C ILE A 138 -5.21 11.12 7.61
N THR A 139 -5.09 9.84 7.29
CA THR A 139 -4.15 9.35 6.27
C THR A 139 -4.52 9.93 4.90
N LEU A 140 -5.78 9.88 4.49
CA LEU A 140 -6.23 10.47 3.22
C LEU A 140 -6.03 11.99 3.15
N CYS A 141 -6.15 12.70 4.27
CA CYS A 141 -5.85 14.13 4.34
C CYS A 141 -4.38 14.48 4.00
N GLN A 142 -3.49 13.49 3.98
CA GLN A 142 -2.09 13.68 3.58
C GLN A 142 -1.87 13.34 2.09
N HIS A 143 -2.91 12.87 1.39
CA HIS A 143 -2.85 12.36 0.02
C HIS A 143 -3.95 12.96 -0.87
N ASP A 144 -3.69 14.15 -1.42
CA ASP A 144 -4.66 14.97 -2.18
C ASP A 144 -5.22 14.35 -3.47
N ARG A 145 -4.70 13.21 -3.93
CA ARG A 145 -5.08 12.58 -5.21
C ARG A 145 -6.30 11.65 -5.11
N LEU A 146 -6.76 11.33 -3.90
CA LEU A 146 -7.79 10.32 -3.66
C LEU A 146 -9.17 10.94 -3.39
N SER A 147 -9.64 11.81 -4.29
CA SER A 147 -10.81 12.67 -4.05
C SER A 147 -12.12 11.92 -3.79
N SER A 148 -12.36 10.80 -4.50
CA SER A 148 -13.56 9.96 -4.32
C SER A 148 -13.61 9.34 -2.92
N LEU A 149 -12.51 8.69 -2.52
CA LEU A 149 -12.33 8.11 -1.19
C LEU A 149 -12.40 9.17 -0.10
N TYR A 150 -11.81 10.34 -0.33
CA TYR A 150 -11.87 11.46 0.60
C TYR A 150 -13.31 11.88 0.90
N GLN A 151 -14.16 12.04 -0.12
CA GLN A 151 -15.57 12.41 0.09
C GLN A 151 -16.34 11.36 0.91
N VAL A 152 -16.11 10.07 0.63
CA VAL A 152 -16.70 8.99 1.44
C VAL A 152 -16.22 9.09 2.89
N ALA A 153 -14.91 9.28 3.09
CA ALA A 153 -14.32 9.37 4.42
C ALA A 153 -14.87 10.56 5.23
N VAL A 154 -15.07 11.73 4.59
CA VAL A 154 -15.75 12.88 5.22
C VAL A 154 -17.14 12.49 5.69
N GLY A 155 -17.95 11.90 4.81
CA GLY A 155 -19.31 11.47 5.16
C GLY A 155 -19.33 10.49 6.34
N LEU A 156 -18.40 9.54 6.40
CA LEU A 156 -18.29 8.59 7.51
C LEU A 156 -17.89 9.26 8.83
N VAL A 157 -16.97 10.23 8.80
CA VAL A 157 -16.59 11.00 9.99
C VAL A 157 -17.77 11.85 10.49
N CYS A 158 -18.51 12.49 9.59
CA CYS A 158 -19.69 13.30 9.91
C CYS A 158 -20.85 12.46 10.50
N LYS A 159 -20.92 11.14 10.26
CA LYS A 159 -21.91 10.28 10.94
C LYS A 159 -21.66 10.13 12.44
N ASN A 160 -20.42 10.29 12.91
CA ASN A 160 -20.07 10.23 14.33
C ASN A 160 -18.93 11.20 14.69
N PRO A 161 -19.17 12.51 14.62
CA PRO A 161 -18.12 13.53 14.76
C PRO A 161 -17.52 13.50 16.18
N LYS A 162 -18.33 13.17 17.20
CA LYS A 162 -17.85 13.06 18.59
C LYS A 162 -16.79 11.98 18.76
N PHE A 163 -16.91 10.85 18.05
CA PHE A 163 -15.88 9.81 18.09
C PHE A 163 -14.58 10.29 17.47
N PHE A 164 -14.67 11.00 16.34
CA PHE A 164 -13.53 11.58 15.64
C PHE A 164 -12.80 12.63 16.51
N PHE A 165 -13.52 13.63 17.05
CA PHE A 165 -12.92 14.71 17.85
C PHE A 165 -12.29 14.23 19.17
N LYS A 166 -12.71 13.07 19.70
CA LYS A 166 -12.13 12.47 20.91
C LYS A 166 -10.91 11.58 20.63
N SER A 167 -10.59 11.35 19.36
CA SER A 167 -9.51 10.46 18.96
C SER A 167 -8.14 11.10 19.14
N LYS A 168 -7.09 10.26 19.25
CA LYS A 168 -5.70 10.77 19.32
C LYS A 168 -5.22 11.26 17.96
N GLU A 169 -5.78 10.68 16.90
CA GLU A 169 -5.47 10.96 15.50
C GLU A 169 -5.88 12.39 15.12
N PHE A 170 -6.95 12.92 15.74
CA PHE A 170 -7.39 14.29 15.54
C PHE A 170 -6.30 15.33 15.84
N SER A 171 -5.46 15.10 16.84
CA SER A 171 -4.36 16.01 17.20
C SER A 171 -3.32 16.20 16.09
N ASN A 172 -3.28 15.28 15.11
CA ASN A 172 -2.36 15.34 13.96
C ASN A 172 -2.99 15.99 12.72
N MET A 173 -4.23 16.48 12.83
CA MET A 173 -5.00 17.02 11.72
C MET A 173 -4.65 18.48 11.45
N LYS A 174 -4.45 18.84 10.18
CA LYS A 174 -4.30 20.24 9.76
C LYS A 174 -5.65 20.95 9.71
N GLU A 175 -5.65 22.25 10.00
CA GLU A 175 -6.83 23.13 10.04
C GLU A 175 -7.64 23.09 8.74
N GLU A 176 -6.98 23.06 7.58
CA GLU A 176 -7.62 23.02 6.26
C GLU A 176 -8.61 21.85 6.09
N HIS A 177 -8.31 20.69 6.67
CA HIS A 177 -9.19 19.53 6.63
C HIS A 177 -10.35 19.65 7.62
N LEU A 178 -10.16 20.39 8.71
CA LEU A 178 -11.21 20.61 9.72
C LEU A 178 -12.28 21.52 9.12
N ILE A 179 -11.87 22.55 8.38
CA ILE A 179 -12.77 23.42 7.63
C ILE A 179 -13.64 22.61 6.66
N GLN A 180 -13.08 21.59 6.00
CA GLN A 180 -13.84 20.72 5.08
C GLN A 180 -14.91 19.88 5.81
N ILE A 181 -14.58 19.31 6.98
CA ILE A 181 -15.57 18.59 7.81
C ILE A 181 -16.71 19.53 8.21
N LEU A 182 -16.37 20.71 8.72
CA LEU A 182 -17.37 21.67 9.22
C LEU A 182 -18.32 22.14 8.12
N LYS A 183 -17.81 22.39 6.91
CA LYS A 183 -18.63 22.74 5.74
C LYS A 183 -19.57 21.62 5.30
N HIS A 184 -19.20 20.36 5.55
CA HIS A 184 -20.03 19.20 5.21
C HIS A 184 -21.11 18.92 6.26
N ASP A 185 -20.87 19.25 7.53
CA ASP A 185 -21.83 19.08 8.64
C ASP A 185 -22.97 20.13 8.63
N GLU A 186 -22.78 21.25 7.91
CA GLU A 186 -23.80 22.30 7.74
C GLU A 186 -24.85 22.00 6.64
N ASN A 187 -24.73 20.87 5.91
CA ASN A 187 -25.68 20.44 4.86
C ASN A 187 -26.51 19.22 5.29
#